data_AF-A0A9E8MU54-F1
#
_entry.id   AF-A0A9E8MU54-F1
#
_cell.length_a   1.000
_cell.length_b   1.000
_cell.length_c   1.000
_cell.angle_alpha   90.00
_cell.angle_beta   90.00
_cell.angle_gamma   90.00
#
_symmetry.space_group_name_H-M   'P 1'
#
loop_
_entity.id
_entity.type
_entity.pdbx_description
1 polymer ?
#
loop_
_entity_poly.entity_id
_entity_poly.type
_entity_poly.pdbx_seq_one_letter_code
_entity_poly.pdbx_strand_id
1 'polypeptide(L)'
;MDVKKTTIVMVMLLLFGSFSSKAQNLDVFLNKADAFFKVYVFEGKVDYHRIKIDQTVLNDVLKIAKGIDLEKENAANYQAFWINAYNLAVIKGITDSYPIQSPLDVVGFFDESTYQLAGKSLTLNTIENQELRSRFKDARFHFVLVCGAMGCPPLISAAYLPSTLESQLELQTRKALNGSFLKVDTKKKKWKVHKY
;
A
#
# COMPACT_ATOMS: atom_id res chain seq x y z
N MET A 1 -2.31 -46.97 -54.76
CA MET A 1 -2.00 -47.73 -53.54
C MET A 1 -0.49 -47.80 -53.43
N ASP A 2 0.22 -47.25 -52.46
CA ASP A 2 -0.18 -46.56 -51.24
C ASP A 2 0.94 -45.64 -50.72
N VAL A 3 0.49 -44.44 -50.33
CA VAL A 3 0.92 -43.51 -49.28
C VAL A 3 2.41 -43.45 -48.86
N LYS A 4 3.01 -42.29 -49.18
CA LYS A 4 4.25 -41.75 -48.61
C LYS A 4 4.16 -41.67 -47.09
N LYS A 5 5.12 -42.28 -46.37
CA LYS A 5 5.31 -42.10 -44.93
C LYS A 5 5.85 -40.69 -44.66
N THR A 6 4.94 -39.77 -44.38
CA THR A 6 5.27 -38.44 -43.85
C THR A 6 5.55 -38.58 -42.36
N THR A 7 6.81 -38.49 -41.97
CA THR A 7 7.21 -38.30 -40.57
C THR A 7 6.79 -36.91 -40.14
N ILE A 8 5.63 -36.80 -39.49
CA ILE A 8 5.18 -35.55 -38.84
C ILE A 8 5.95 -35.44 -37.53
N VAL A 9 6.96 -34.58 -37.52
CA VAL A 9 7.58 -34.08 -36.29
C VAL A 9 6.59 -33.10 -35.67
N MET A 10 5.90 -33.54 -34.62
CA MET A 10 5.01 -32.69 -33.82
C MET A 10 5.88 -31.79 -32.93
N VAL A 11 6.29 -30.63 -33.45
CA VAL A 11 6.88 -29.56 -32.62
C VAL A 11 5.75 -28.92 -31.84
N MET A 12 5.58 -29.36 -30.59
CA MET A 12 4.67 -28.71 -29.63
C MET A 12 5.30 -27.37 -29.23
N LEU A 13 4.82 -26.30 -29.85
CA LEU A 13 5.22 -24.92 -29.57
C LEU A 13 4.79 -24.56 -28.14
N LEU A 14 5.69 -24.72 -27.18
CA LEU A 14 5.53 -24.15 -25.84
C LEU A 14 5.68 -22.63 -25.94
N LEU A 15 4.57 -21.93 -26.15
CA LEU A 15 4.45 -20.49 -25.95
C LEU A 15 4.53 -20.20 -24.44
N PHE A 16 5.72 -20.31 -23.86
CA PHE A 16 6.01 -19.64 -22.59
C PHE A 16 6.09 -18.15 -22.89
N GLY A 17 4.97 -17.45 -22.73
CA GLY A 17 4.95 -15.99 -22.77
C GLY A 17 5.88 -15.45 -21.70
N SER A 18 6.92 -14.74 -22.10
CA SER A 18 7.81 -14.01 -21.20
C SER A 18 7.00 -12.94 -20.47
N PHE A 19 6.56 -13.23 -19.24
CA PHE A 19 6.02 -12.19 -18.38
C PHE A 19 7.10 -11.15 -18.09
N SER A 20 6.76 -9.87 -18.19
CA SER A 20 7.67 -8.77 -17.91
C SER A 20 8.18 -8.87 -16.46
N SER A 21 9.51 -8.82 -16.27
CA SER A 21 10.16 -8.92 -14.95
C SER A 21 9.72 -7.83 -13.97
N LYS A 22 9.23 -6.68 -14.48
CA LYS A 22 8.68 -5.59 -13.65
C LYS A 22 7.37 -5.97 -12.98
N ALA A 23 6.45 -6.58 -13.73
CA ALA A 23 5.15 -7.01 -13.22
C ALA A 23 5.29 -8.10 -12.15
N GLN A 24 6.23 -9.04 -12.38
CA GLN A 24 6.51 -10.11 -11.42
C GLN A 24 6.99 -9.57 -10.06
N ASN A 25 7.85 -8.53 -10.06
CA ASN A 25 8.33 -7.92 -8.82
C ASN A 25 7.22 -7.19 -8.05
N LEU A 26 6.30 -6.53 -8.77
CA LEU A 26 5.15 -5.87 -8.15
C LEU A 26 4.20 -6.89 -7.52
N ASP A 27 3.86 -7.97 -8.21
CA ASP A 27 2.97 -9.02 -7.68
C ASP A 27 3.55 -9.67 -6.42
N VAL A 28 4.86 -9.92 -6.41
CA VAL A 28 5.56 -10.45 -5.23
C VAL A 28 5.46 -9.48 -4.04
N PHE A 29 5.65 -8.18 -4.28
CA PHE A 29 5.48 -7.16 -3.24
C PHE A 29 4.05 -7.12 -2.71
N LEU A 30 3.05 -7.05 -3.59
CA LEU A 30 1.64 -6.95 -3.21
C LEU A 30 1.17 -8.18 -2.43
N ASN A 31 1.58 -9.38 -2.85
CA ASN A 31 1.25 -10.62 -2.15
C ASN A 31 1.90 -10.68 -0.75
N LYS A 32 3.16 -10.24 -0.62
CA LYS A 32 3.83 -10.18 0.68
C LYS A 32 3.25 -9.10 1.59
N ALA A 33 2.89 -7.94 1.04
CA ALA A 33 2.18 -6.89 1.76
C ALA A 33 0.82 -7.40 2.27
N ASP A 34 0.08 -8.12 1.43
CA ASP A 34 -1.22 -8.70 1.80
C ASP A 34 -1.07 -9.71 2.95
N ALA A 35 -0.11 -10.62 2.84
CA ALA A 35 0.21 -11.56 3.91
C ALA A 35 0.61 -10.84 5.20
N PHE A 36 1.41 -9.77 5.11
CA PHE A 36 1.78 -8.95 6.25
C PHE A 36 0.54 -8.33 6.92
N PHE A 37 -0.32 -7.64 6.17
CA PHE A 37 -1.51 -7.00 6.74
C PHE A 37 -2.48 -8.02 7.35
N LYS A 38 -2.66 -9.19 6.76
CA LYS A 38 -3.51 -10.26 7.32
C LYS A 38 -2.99 -10.79 8.66
N VAL A 39 -1.68 -10.83 8.87
CA VAL A 39 -1.07 -11.34 10.10
C VAL A 39 -1.05 -10.28 11.21
N TYR A 40 -0.77 -9.03 10.86
CA TYR A 40 -0.46 -8.00 11.84
C TYR A 40 -1.55 -6.94 12.03
N VAL A 41 -2.63 -6.97 11.25
CA VAL A 41 -3.74 -6.02 11.38
C VAL A 41 -5.02 -6.77 11.74
N PHE A 42 -5.59 -6.42 12.90
CA PHE A 42 -6.83 -7.00 13.41
C PHE A 42 -7.79 -5.88 13.81
N GLU A 43 -9.03 -5.94 13.32
CA GLU A 43 -10.09 -4.94 13.61
C GLU A 43 -9.64 -3.48 13.43
N GLY A 44 -8.82 -3.21 12.39
CA GLY A 44 -8.35 -1.86 12.11
C GLY A 44 -7.10 -1.42 12.88
N LYS A 45 -6.56 -2.28 13.76
CA LYS A 45 -5.41 -1.98 14.62
C LYS A 45 -4.21 -2.84 14.23
N VAL A 46 -3.02 -2.24 14.22
CA VAL A 46 -1.76 -2.91 13.94
C VAL A 46 -1.15 -3.42 15.24
N ASP A 47 -0.69 -4.68 15.25
CA ASP A 47 0.04 -5.28 16.38
C ASP A 47 1.52 -4.85 16.37
N TYR A 48 1.77 -3.58 16.74
CA TYR A 48 3.11 -3.01 16.78
C TYR A 48 4.05 -3.73 17.76
N HIS A 49 3.51 -4.29 18.84
CA HIS A 49 4.32 -5.03 19.81
C HIS A 49 4.93 -6.28 19.17
N ARG A 50 4.12 -7.07 18.47
CA ARG A 50 4.59 -8.27 17.77
C ARG A 50 5.57 -7.94 16.65
N ILE A 51 5.32 -6.88 15.89
CA ILE A 51 6.24 -6.43 14.83
C ILE A 51 7.56 -5.95 15.45
N LYS A 52 7.54 -5.27 16.61
CA LYS A 52 8.76 -4.82 17.30
C LYS A 52 9.65 -5.98 17.72
N ILE A 53 9.07 -7.10 18.17
CA ILE A 53 9.80 -8.31 18.54
C ILE A 53 10.52 -8.92 17.33
N ASP A 54 9.85 -8.98 16.19
CA ASP A 54 10.43 -9.48 14.94
C ASP A 54 10.00 -8.65 13.73
N GLN A 55 10.92 -7.81 13.25
CA GLN A 55 10.71 -6.95 12.08
C GLN A 55 11.08 -7.63 10.75
N THR A 56 11.51 -8.90 10.76
CA THR A 56 12.05 -9.58 9.56
C THR A 56 11.07 -9.52 8.40
N VAL A 57 9.81 -9.88 8.63
CA VAL A 57 8.78 -9.87 7.59
C VAL A 57 8.57 -8.47 7.02
N LEU A 58 8.46 -7.45 7.88
CA LEU A 58 8.27 -6.06 7.45
C LEU A 58 9.46 -5.56 6.60
N ASN A 59 10.66 -5.81 7.07
CA ASN A 59 11.90 -5.41 6.39
C ASN A 59 12.05 -6.09 5.03
N ASP A 60 11.68 -7.38 4.93
CA ASP A 60 11.71 -8.10 3.67
C ASP A 60 10.73 -7.53 2.64
N VAL A 61 9.50 -7.17 3.06
CA VAL A 61 8.53 -6.55 2.16
C VAL A 61 9.04 -5.19 1.68
N LEU A 62 9.57 -4.35 2.57
CA LEU A 62 10.13 -3.04 2.23
C LEU A 62 11.40 -3.14 1.35
N LYS A 63 12.21 -4.19 1.54
CA LYS A 63 13.38 -4.46 0.68
C LYS A 63 12.97 -4.76 -0.75
N ILE A 64 11.86 -5.47 -0.97
CA ILE A 64 11.31 -5.69 -2.31
C ILE A 64 10.78 -4.36 -2.86
N ALA A 65 10.03 -3.60 -2.06
CA ALA A 65 9.49 -2.30 -2.45
C ALA A 65 10.57 -1.31 -2.92
N LYS A 66 11.76 -1.35 -2.28
CA LYS A 66 12.92 -0.55 -2.68
C LYS A 66 13.33 -0.77 -4.14
N GLY A 67 13.29 -2.01 -4.61
CA GLY A 67 13.80 -2.41 -5.94
C GLY A 67 12.76 -2.37 -7.07
N ILE A 68 11.51 -2.00 -6.77
CA ILE A 68 10.46 -1.98 -7.79
C ILE A 68 10.68 -0.81 -8.77
N ASP A 69 10.58 -1.12 -10.06
CA ASP A 69 10.47 -0.12 -11.12
C ASP A 69 9.00 -0.02 -11.56
N LEU A 70 8.37 1.12 -11.28
CA LEU A 70 6.94 1.32 -11.51
C LEU A 70 6.67 1.94 -12.89
N GLU A 71 5.89 1.23 -13.67
CA GLU A 71 5.27 1.79 -14.87
C GLU A 71 4.21 2.83 -14.47
N LYS A 72 4.37 4.03 -15.00
CA LYS A 72 3.56 5.19 -14.65
C LYS A 72 2.19 5.14 -15.33
N GLU A 73 2.10 4.41 -16.44
CA GLU A 73 0.96 4.37 -17.34
C GLU A 73 -0.15 3.45 -16.79
N ASN A 74 0.20 2.46 -15.96
CA ASN A 74 -0.78 1.62 -15.27
C ASN A 74 -1.18 2.24 -13.93
N ALA A 75 -2.23 3.07 -13.96
CA ALA A 75 -2.73 3.81 -12.80
C ALA A 75 -3.10 2.91 -11.60
N ALA A 76 -3.68 1.73 -11.83
CA ALA A 76 -4.10 0.83 -10.75
C ALA A 76 -2.88 0.20 -10.05
N ASN A 77 -1.90 -0.28 -10.81
CA ASN A 77 -0.63 -0.78 -10.27
C ASN A 77 0.11 0.30 -9.49
N TYR A 78 0.16 1.52 -10.04
CA TYR A 78 0.84 2.65 -9.44
C TYR A 78 0.24 3.02 -8.08
N GLN A 79 -1.09 3.19 -8.02
CA GLN A 79 -1.79 3.53 -6.79
C GLN A 79 -1.70 2.41 -5.76
N ALA A 80 -1.94 1.16 -6.17
CA ALA A 80 -1.83 -0.01 -5.30
C ALA A 80 -0.45 -0.10 -4.65
N PHE A 81 0.62 0.07 -5.43
CA PHE A 81 1.98 0.10 -4.89
C PHE A 81 2.14 1.20 -3.83
N TRP A 82 1.85 2.45 -4.17
CA TRP A 82 2.16 3.58 -3.30
C TRP A 82 1.31 3.61 -2.02
N ILE A 83 0.04 3.20 -2.08
CA ILE A 83 -0.80 3.09 -0.88
C ILE A 83 -0.22 2.05 0.08
N ASN A 84 0.11 0.85 -0.42
CA ASN A 84 0.67 -0.21 0.43
C ASN A 84 2.07 0.17 0.95
N ALA A 85 2.93 0.73 0.10
CA ALA A 85 4.29 1.13 0.48
C ALA A 85 4.27 2.24 1.54
N TYR A 86 3.39 3.23 1.41
CA TYR A 86 3.18 4.27 2.42
C TYR A 86 2.75 3.65 3.75
N ASN A 87 1.72 2.79 3.75
CA ASN A 87 1.19 2.20 4.98
C ASN A 87 2.23 1.31 5.69
N LEU A 88 3.02 0.54 4.94
CA LEU A 88 4.14 -0.24 5.49
C LEU A 88 5.25 0.67 6.05
N ALA A 89 5.56 1.78 5.38
CA ALA A 89 6.55 2.75 5.85
C ALA A 89 6.11 3.45 7.15
N VAL A 90 4.83 3.81 7.29
CA VAL A 90 4.27 4.31 8.56
C VAL A 90 4.44 3.28 9.66
N ILE A 91 4.10 2.01 9.39
CA ILE A 91 4.25 0.92 10.37
C ILE A 91 5.72 0.76 10.77
N LYS A 92 6.64 0.86 9.80
CA LYS A 92 8.08 0.81 10.05
C LYS A 92 8.54 1.93 10.97
N GLY A 93 8.18 3.19 10.67
CA GLY A 93 8.52 4.34 11.50
C GLY A 93 8.00 4.18 12.94
N ILE A 94 6.75 3.74 13.10
CA ILE A 94 6.17 3.50 14.44
C ILE A 94 6.94 2.41 15.18
N THR A 95 7.25 1.32 14.49
CA THR A 95 7.95 0.18 15.09
C THR A 95 9.39 0.54 15.49
N ASP A 96 10.06 1.37 14.70
CA ASP A 96 11.41 1.86 15.02
C ASP A 96 11.43 2.70 16.28
N SER A 97 10.46 3.59 16.42
CA SER A 97 10.30 4.44 17.61
C SER A 97 9.57 3.76 18.78
N TYR A 98 9.06 2.54 18.62
CA TYR A 98 8.21 1.88 19.61
C TYR A 98 8.89 1.72 20.99
N PRO A 99 8.20 2.01 22.11
CA PRO A 99 6.80 2.44 22.19
C PRO A 99 6.61 3.96 22.05
N ILE A 100 5.63 4.37 21.24
CA ILE A 100 5.15 5.76 21.14
C ILE A 100 3.62 5.80 21.24
N GLN A 101 3.07 6.93 21.68
CA GLN A 101 1.62 7.14 21.73
C GLN A 101 1.06 7.59 20.37
N SER A 102 1.79 8.47 19.68
CA SER A 102 1.42 8.95 18.37
C SER A 102 2.68 9.16 17.50
N PRO A 103 2.63 8.89 16.18
CA PRO A 103 3.66 9.29 15.24
C PRO A 103 3.87 10.80 15.18
N LEU A 104 2.85 11.58 15.55
CA LEU A 104 2.95 13.04 15.67
C LEU A 104 3.86 13.47 16.83
N ASP A 105 4.14 12.58 17.80
CA ASP A 105 5.08 12.86 18.89
C ASP A 105 6.54 12.73 18.44
N VAL A 106 6.77 12.17 17.24
CA VAL A 106 8.10 12.00 16.66
C VAL A 106 8.35 13.13 15.67
N VAL A 107 9.30 14.02 16.02
CA VAL A 107 9.70 15.14 15.17
C VAL A 107 10.16 14.62 13.80
N GLY A 108 9.62 15.20 12.73
CA GLY A 108 10.01 14.85 11.37
C GLY A 108 9.49 13.49 10.88
N PHE A 109 8.54 12.84 11.58
CA PHE A 109 8.02 11.52 11.19
C PHE A 109 7.52 11.47 9.74
N PHE A 110 6.76 12.48 9.32
CA PHE A 110 6.17 12.54 7.98
C PHE A 110 7.01 13.32 6.97
N ASP A 111 7.76 14.32 7.43
CA ASP A 111 8.39 15.34 6.59
C ASP A 111 9.92 15.25 6.49
N GLU A 112 10.59 14.55 7.41
CA GLU A 112 12.06 14.46 7.44
C GLU A 112 12.55 13.01 7.32
N SER A 113 11.86 12.06 7.94
CA SER A 113 12.18 10.64 7.85
C SER A 113 11.97 10.14 6.42
N THR A 114 13.00 9.52 5.84
CA THR A 114 12.98 9.05 4.46
C THR A 114 13.00 7.53 4.37
N TYR A 115 12.31 7.02 3.35
CA TYR A 115 12.18 5.61 3.03
C TYR A 115 12.63 5.36 1.60
N GLN A 116 13.38 4.28 1.41
CA GLN A 116 13.85 3.86 0.09
C GLN A 116 12.79 2.99 -0.57
N LEU A 117 12.05 3.56 -1.53
CA LEU A 117 10.90 2.96 -2.19
C LEU A 117 10.93 3.26 -3.68
N ALA A 118 10.71 2.24 -4.52
CA ALA A 118 10.73 2.33 -5.97
C ALA A 118 11.95 3.09 -6.53
N GLY A 119 13.14 2.78 -6.02
CA GLY A 119 14.40 3.42 -6.40
C GLY A 119 14.59 4.88 -5.93
N LYS A 120 13.69 5.41 -5.11
CA LYS A 120 13.72 6.79 -4.60
C LYS A 120 13.84 6.83 -3.08
N SER A 121 14.49 7.86 -2.56
CA SER A 121 14.46 8.19 -1.12
C SER A 121 13.40 9.27 -0.89
N LEU A 122 12.27 8.92 -0.27
CA LEU A 122 11.10 9.78 -0.13
C LEU A 122 10.61 9.87 1.30
N THR A 123 10.06 11.02 1.67
CA THR A 123 9.31 11.18 2.92
C THR A 123 7.87 10.70 2.74
N LEU A 124 7.18 10.37 3.83
CA LEU A 124 5.76 9.99 3.77
C LEU A 124 4.92 11.10 3.14
N ASN A 125 5.19 12.36 3.50
CA ASN A 125 4.49 13.52 2.96
C ASN A 125 4.73 13.68 1.43
N THR A 126 5.94 13.34 0.96
CA THR A 126 6.26 13.32 -0.47
C THR A 126 5.46 12.25 -1.21
N ILE A 127 5.36 11.04 -0.65
CA ILE A 127 4.57 9.95 -1.24
C ILE A 127 3.10 10.34 -1.34
N GLU A 128 2.50 10.84 -0.26
CA GLU A 128 1.10 11.25 -0.24
C GLU A 128 0.83 12.35 -1.27
N ASN A 129 1.61 13.43 -1.26
CA ASN A 129 1.28 14.61 -2.06
C ASN A 129 1.72 14.50 -3.51
N GLN A 130 2.92 13.97 -3.78
CA GLN A 130 3.50 13.97 -5.13
C GLN A 130 3.16 12.69 -5.89
N GLU A 131 3.30 11.52 -5.26
CA GLU A 131 3.09 10.25 -5.94
C GLU A 131 1.59 9.90 -6.07
N LEU A 132 0.77 10.30 -5.09
CA LEU A 132 -0.67 10.01 -5.08
C LEU A 132 -1.54 11.24 -5.41
N ARG A 133 -1.66 12.22 -4.49
CA ARG A 133 -2.69 13.26 -4.57
C ARG A 133 -2.55 14.21 -5.76
N SER A 134 -1.36 14.74 -6.03
CA SER A 134 -1.15 15.65 -7.17
C SER A 134 -1.36 14.97 -8.51
N ARG A 135 -1.12 13.65 -8.57
CA ARG A 135 -1.18 12.87 -9.79
C ARG A 135 -2.59 12.43 -10.15
N PHE A 136 -3.34 11.86 -9.21
CA PHE A 136 -4.67 11.31 -9.48
C PHE A 136 -5.81 12.24 -9.04
N LYS A 137 -5.53 13.24 -8.19
CA LYS A 137 -6.52 14.19 -7.65
C LYS A 137 -7.71 13.50 -6.98
N ASP A 138 -7.47 12.32 -6.40
CA ASP A 138 -8.48 11.51 -5.73
C ASP A 138 -8.46 11.78 -4.22
N ALA A 139 -9.55 12.33 -3.70
CA ALA A 139 -9.69 12.62 -2.27
C ALA A 139 -9.73 11.35 -1.41
N ARG A 140 -10.05 10.18 -2.00
CA ARG A 140 -10.17 8.91 -1.29
C ARG A 140 -8.86 8.47 -0.65
N PHE A 141 -7.71 8.95 -1.12
CA PHE A 141 -6.41 8.67 -0.52
C PHE A 141 -6.33 9.06 0.97
N HIS A 142 -7.03 10.12 1.38
CA HIS A 142 -7.10 10.49 2.81
C HIS A 142 -7.73 9.43 3.70
N PHE A 143 -8.50 8.51 3.13
CA PHE A 143 -9.18 7.45 3.88
C PHE A 143 -8.43 6.11 3.90
N VAL A 144 -7.35 6.00 3.13
CA VAL A 144 -6.60 4.74 2.96
C VAL A 144 -5.13 4.83 3.31
N LEU A 145 -4.61 6.05 3.49
CA LEU A 145 -3.27 6.32 4.00
C LEU A 145 -3.31 6.51 5.51
N VAL A 146 -2.54 5.70 6.23
CA VAL A 146 -2.50 5.74 7.70
C VAL A 146 -1.75 6.99 8.15
N CYS A 147 -2.49 7.91 8.72
CA CYS A 147 -1.97 9.16 9.25
C CYS A 147 -1.33 9.05 10.65
N GLY A 148 -1.37 7.88 11.28
CA GLY A 148 -0.75 7.65 12.59
C GLY A 148 -1.43 8.30 13.80
N ALA A 149 -2.20 9.38 13.64
CA ALA A 149 -2.81 10.16 14.71
C ALA A 149 -4.11 9.54 15.30
N MET A 150 -4.49 9.96 16.52
CA MET A 150 -5.82 9.64 17.08
C MET A 150 -6.92 10.21 16.18
N GLY A 151 -7.68 9.31 15.55
CA GLY A 151 -8.74 9.63 14.60
C GLY A 151 -8.51 9.11 13.19
N CYS A 152 -7.39 8.48 12.85
CA CYS A 152 -7.22 7.91 11.50
C CYS A 152 -8.27 6.85 11.15
N PRO A 153 -8.69 6.74 9.86
CA PRO A 153 -9.48 5.60 9.42
C PRO A 153 -8.71 4.29 9.66
N PRO A 154 -9.41 3.20 10.04
CA PRO A 154 -8.76 1.93 10.39
C PRO A 154 -8.01 1.36 9.19
N LEU A 155 -6.79 0.86 9.43
CA LEU A 155 -6.04 0.14 8.40
C LEU A 155 -6.73 -1.20 8.12
N ILE A 156 -6.92 -1.54 6.85
CA ILE A 156 -7.51 -2.83 6.49
C ILE A 156 -6.50 -3.98 6.65
N SER A 157 -7.00 -5.16 6.98
CA SER A 157 -6.21 -6.39 7.11
C SER A 157 -5.91 -7.07 5.77
N ALA A 158 -5.66 -6.27 4.72
CA ALA A 158 -5.37 -6.72 3.36
C ALA A 158 -4.58 -5.65 2.60
N ALA A 159 -3.84 -6.05 1.57
CA ALA A 159 -3.22 -5.07 0.68
C ALA A 159 -4.25 -4.47 -0.29
N TYR A 160 -3.99 -3.25 -0.76
CA TYR A 160 -4.69 -2.68 -1.91
C TYR A 160 -4.16 -3.34 -3.18
N LEU A 161 -5.01 -4.01 -3.95
CA LEU A 161 -4.60 -4.73 -5.16
C LEU A 161 -5.16 -4.04 -6.40
N PRO A 162 -4.44 -4.04 -7.55
CA PRO A 162 -4.90 -3.38 -8.77
C PRO A 162 -6.31 -3.82 -9.21
N SER A 163 -6.63 -5.10 -9.06
CA SER A 163 -7.92 -5.69 -9.46
C SER A 163 -9.08 -5.30 -8.54
N THR A 164 -8.81 -4.90 -7.30
CA THR A 164 -9.83 -4.55 -6.30
C THR A 164 -9.71 -3.12 -5.79
N LEU A 165 -8.80 -2.33 -6.36
CA LEU A 165 -8.43 -1.02 -5.82
C LEU A 165 -9.65 -0.10 -5.70
N GLU A 166 -10.44 0.02 -6.76
CA GLU A 166 -11.60 0.91 -6.76
C GLU A 166 -12.64 0.55 -5.69
N SER A 167 -12.96 -0.74 -5.55
CA SER A 167 -13.91 -1.20 -4.54
C SER A 167 -13.35 -1.05 -3.12
N GLN A 168 -12.04 -1.23 -2.93
CA GLN A 168 -11.37 -1.00 -1.66
C GLN A 168 -11.38 0.49 -1.27
N LEU A 169 -11.05 1.39 -2.21
CA LEU A 169 -11.08 2.84 -2.01
C LEU A 169 -12.50 3.31 -1.67
N GLU A 170 -13.51 2.86 -2.41
CA GLU A 170 -14.91 3.21 -2.14
C GLU A 170 -15.36 2.69 -0.77
N LEU A 171 -15.08 1.42 -0.45
CA LEU A 171 -15.47 0.82 0.81
C LEU A 171 -14.85 1.55 2.01
N GLN A 172 -13.56 1.87 1.95
CA GLN A 172 -12.89 2.60 3.03
C GLN A 172 -13.41 4.02 3.16
N THR A 173 -13.67 4.69 2.04
CA THR A 173 -14.28 6.01 2.04
C THR A 173 -15.65 5.98 2.73
N ARG A 174 -16.53 5.05 2.35
CA ARG A 174 -17.85 4.90 2.98
C ARG A 174 -17.74 4.59 4.49
N LYS A 175 -16.81 3.70 4.88
CA LYS A 175 -16.55 3.39 6.29
C LYS A 175 -16.07 4.60 7.07
N ALA A 176 -15.16 5.39 6.51
CA ALA A 176 -14.64 6.60 7.14
C ALA A 176 -15.73 7.67 7.29
N LEU A 177 -16.55 7.88 6.26
CA LEU A 177 -17.64 8.87 6.28
C LEU A 177 -18.76 8.51 7.26
N ASN A 178 -19.10 7.23 7.38
CA ASN A 178 -20.18 6.74 8.24
C ASN A 178 -19.70 6.32 9.65
N GLY A 179 -18.40 6.28 9.87
CA GLY A 179 -17.80 5.91 11.15
C GLY A 179 -17.77 7.07 12.14
N SER A 180 -17.32 6.79 13.36
CA SER A 180 -17.11 7.80 14.41
C SER A 180 -15.94 8.75 14.12
N PHE A 181 -15.26 8.59 12.98
CA PHE A 181 -14.17 9.45 12.53
C PHE A 181 -14.65 10.88 12.26
N LEU A 182 -15.79 11.03 11.58
CA LEU A 182 -16.36 12.34 11.30
C LEU A 182 -17.32 12.74 12.42
N LYS A 183 -16.87 13.64 13.30
CA LYS A 183 -17.77 14.31 14.26
C LYS A 183 -18.40 15.53 13.60
N VAL A 184 -19.69 15.43 13.26
CA VAL A 184 -20.48 16.58 12.77
C VAL A 184 -20.83 17.48 13.96
N ASP A 185 -20.31 18.71 13.98
CA ASP A 185 -20.79 19.75 14.91
C ASP A 185 -22.13 20.29 14.38
N THR A 186 -23.22 19.68 14.85
CA THR A 186 -24.60 20.02 14.46
C THR A 186 -25.04 21.41 14.91
N LYS A 187 -24.31 22.08 15.82
CA LYS A 187 -24.64 23.43 16.31
C LYS A 187 -24.10 24.55 15.42
N LYS A 188 -23.09 24.30 14.57
CA LYS A 188 -22.43 25.36 13.78
C LYS A 188 -22.55 25.22 12.26
N LYS A 189 -23.23 24.19 11.72
CA LYS A 189 -23.27 23.88 10.26
C LYS A 189 -21.88 23.97 9.60
N LYS A 190 -20.82 23.56 10.31
CA LYS A 190 -19.44 23.60 9.81
C LYS A 190 -18.81 22.23 9.99
N TRP A 191 -18.25 21.71 8.90
CA TRP A 191 -17.48 20.49 8.89
C TRP A 191 -16.09 20.78 9.44
N LYS A 192 -15.61 20.01 10.41
CA LYS A 192 -14.20 19.95 10.78
C LYS A 192 -13.64 18.62 10.33
N VAL A 193 -12.88 18.64 9.25
CA VAL A 193 -11.93 17.58 8.96
C VAL A 193 -10.69 17.90 9.80
N HIS A 194 -10.20 16.95 10.60
CA HIS A 194 -8.89 17.09 11.22
C HIS A 194 -7.85 17.18 10.10
N LYS A 195 -7.41 18.40 9.79
CA LYS A 195 -6.16 18.62 9.07
C LYS A 195 -5.03 18.34 10.05
N TYR A 196 -4.07 17.52 9.63
CA TYR A 196 -2.75 17.46 10.24
C TYR A 196 -2.13 18.86 10.24
#